data_AF-A0AAX3SKU6-F1
#
_entry.id   AF-A0AAX3SKU6-F1
#
_cell.length_a   1.000
_cell.length_b   1.000
_cell.length_c   1.000
_cell.angle_alpha   90.00
_cell.angle_beta   90.00
_cell.angle_gamma   90.00
#
_symmetry.space_group_name_H-M   'P 1'
#
loop_
_entity.id
_entity.type
_entity.pdbx_description
1 polymer ?
#
loop_
_entity_poly.entity_id
_entity_poly.type
_entity_poly.pdbx_seq_one_letter_code
_entity_poly.pdbx_strand_id
1 'polypeptide(L)'
;MQKHLRLSLAVIALACTAFGSGTQAASPPRPPLIIAPSIEGWFICDEAAGNVKLRTLEELFSFCRTRGLDGAPAIEQLLNELEPGGPQGSVQVGYTITLPLLTLYRPTPQGWDIDASRVDSFLNVIRKVERPVVVYLMADHFDSTGAIVDELAKDPRNLMQLRDGKSLDLGYFGYRIMPYTLSADPAVPVNQYRFKALQYVAKKILELPEPVQKRIVAYTLPGELHHMFPDFENGMGAYQSIQVTDYSPDSVAGFRRWLQSKYKDVGQLKKQTGLDYPSFDAVPAPSKDIRKERLSSFGEHYDAFAGGTLQIAGWLWDPEQAVKKLDLYVDGKFVGPVARRLGRLDVYRAVDAITDPNTGFRHDLDYRDLPPGKHIAQVVAATHERRYLLANVEFMVVPRDQSKVSAQPPKRLGWMQRISTLRGVRTWLDMPAGPQDLYYNPLAHDWNTYRESQVYGLLKAFHQKAVDAGLPAEKIYSHQIVANVNSSWNPQLLASDKTIGGDTPWRTGVNMYGGTTNSEWMRNYMRQIGITSYGVPEFNPQQWKREGAHLKAMQSHYDNGATFISPYYFSLIPARLGAAEHGVNRMELSPDNPKDGSDKFYKAIVEFARQ
;
A
#
# COMPACT_ATOMS: atom_id res chain seq x y z
N MET A 1 45.65 26.76 -49.16
CA MET A 1 45.84 26.14 -47.82
C MET A 1 44.98 24.89 -47.75
N GLN A 2 45.65 23.79 -47.39
CA GLN A 2 45.21 22.40 -47.16
C GLN A 2 43.84 22.24 -46.44
N LYS A 3 43.06 21.16 -46.57
CA LYS A 3 43.33 19.78 -47.05
C LYS A 3 42.02 19.07 -47.44
N HIS A 4 42.14 18.19 -48.43
CA HIS A 4 41.09 17.43 -49.12
C HIS A 4 40.61 16.18 -48.37
N LEU A 5 39.31 15.88 -48.56
CA LEU A 5 38.68 14.58 -48.35
C LEU A 5 38.86 13.73 -49.62
N ARG A 6 39.39 12.51 -49.52
CA ARG A 6 39.43 11.54 -50.62
C ARG A 6 38.83 10.20 -50.19
N LEU A 7 37.90 9.73 -51.01
CA LEU A 7 37.38 8.36 -51.11
C LEU A 7 38.50 7.32 -51.22
N SER A 8 38.24 6.09 -50.75
CA SER A 8 38.66 4.85 -51.42
C SER A 8 37.78 3.66 -51.02
N LEU A 9 37.37 2.92 -52.06
CA LEU A 9 36.65 1.63 -52.03
C LEU A 9 37.43 0.53 -51.27
N ALA A 10 36.71 -0.43 -50.68
CA ALA A 10 37.21 -1.80 -50.56
C ALA A 10 36.08 -2.85 -50.47
N VAL A 11 35.96 -3.63 -51.56
CA VAL A 11 35.83 -5.10 -51.66
C VAL A 11 34.79 -5.81 -50.78
N ILE A 12 33.76 -6.32 -51.46
CA ILE A 12 32.86 -7.39 -51.00
C ILE A 12 33.67 -8.70 -50.94
N ALA A 13 33.85 -9.25 -49.74
CA ALA A 13 34.30 -10.62 -49.53
C ALA A 13 33.12 -11.45 -49.00
N LEU A 14 32.65 -12.39 -49.82
CA LEU A 14 31.77 -13.48 -49.41
C LEU A 14 32.55 -14.39 -48.44
N ALA A 15 32.14 -14.43 -47.18
CA ALA A 15 32.54 -15.47 -46.24
C ALA A 15 31.28 -16.22 -45.81
N CYS A 16 31.14 -17.45 -46.30
CA CYS A 16 30.18 -18.42 -45.81
C CYS A 16 30.46 -18.71 -44.33
N THR A 17 29.59 -18.25 -43.44
CA THR A 17 29.51 -18.78 -42.08
C THR A 17 28.37 -19.80 -42.03
N ALA A 18 28.76 -21.05 -41.79
CA ALA A 18 27.87 -22.15 -41.55
C ALA A 18 26.89 -21.81 -40.42
N PHE A 19 25.60 -22.10 -40.65
CA PHE A 19 24.59 -22.14 -39.60
C PHE A 19 24.95 -23.25 -38.62
N GLY A 20 25.77 -22.93 -37.63
CA GLY A 20 25.84 -23.70 -36.40
C GLY A 20 24.49 -23.59 -35.72
N SER A 21 23.83 -24.73 -35.55
CA SER A 21 22.69 -24.90 -34.65
C SER A 21 23.11 -24.48 -33.24
N GLY A 22 22.95 -23.19 -32.96
CA GLY A 22 23.09 -22.65 -31.62
C GLY A 22 22.00 -23.28 -30.78
N THR A 23 22.37 -24.26 -29.96
CA THR A 23 21.61 -24.62 -28.76
C THR A 23 21.36 -23.31 -28.01
N GLN A 24 20.12 -22.81 -28.06
CA GLN A 24 19.66 -21.76 -27.15
C GLN A 24 20.04 -22.26 -25.76
N ALA A 25 21.01 -21.61 -25.13
CA ALA A 25 21.30 -21.87 -23.73
C ALA A 25 19.98 -21.68 -23.00
N ALA A 26 19.47 -22.76 -22.38
CA ALA A 26 18.25 -22.70 -21.61
C ALA A 26 18.41 -21.56 -20.60
N SER A 27 17.47 -20.61 -20.61
CA SER A 27 17.42 -19.56 -19.59
C SER A 27 17.55 -20.22 -18.21
N PRO A 28 18.37 -19.67 -17.30
CA PRO A 28 18.53 -20.27 -15.98
C PRO A 28 17.16 -20.49 -15.34
N PRO A 29 16.95 -21.65 -14.68
CA PRO A 29 15.66 -21.98 -14.10
C PRO A 29 15.26 -20.88 -13.12
N ARG A 30 14.04 -20.38 -13.32
CA ARG A 30 13.46 -19.34 -12.48
C ARG A 30 13.35 -19.83 -11.03
N PRO A 31 13.67 -18.99 -10.01
CA PRO A 31 13.40 -19.34 -8.62
C PRO A 31 11.92 -19.68 -8.40
N PRO A 32 11.59 -20.61 -7.50
CA PRO A 32 10.21 -20.95 -7.20
C PRO A 32 9.46 -19.73 -6.64
N LEU A 33 8.18 -19.62 -6.96
CA LEU A 33 7.28 -18.71 -6.25
C LEU A 33 6.93 -19.34 -4.91
N ILE A 34 7.09 -18.58 -3.83
CA ILE A 34 6.68 -19.02 -2.49
C ILE A 34 5.27 -18.53 -2.20
N ILE A 35 4.34 -19.46 -1.96
CA ILE A 35 3.03 -19.16 -1.38
C ILE A 35 3.20 -19.26 0.13
N ALA A 36 3.26 -18.13 0.83
CA ALA A 36 3.59 -18.07 2.26
C ALA A 36 2.43 -17.48 3.08
N PRO A 37 1.35 -18.24 3.35
CA PRO A 37 0.20 -17.70 4.07
C PRO A 37 0.57 -17.11 5.43
N SER A 38 -0.08 -16.02 5.81
CA SER A 38 0.02 -15.47 7.17
C SER A 38 -0.68 -16.41 8.14
N ILE A 39 0.02 -16.82 9.21
CA ILE A 39 -0.51 -17.74 10.22
C ILE A 39 -0.72 -17.00 11.53
N GLU A 40 -1.98 -16.84 11.91
CA GLU A 40 -2.35 -16.39 13.26
C GLU A 40 -2.27 -17.54 14.27
N GLY A 41 -1.96 -17.21 15.52
CA GLY A 41 -1.81 -18.22 16.57
C GLY A 41 -0.58 -19.12 16.40
N TRP A 42 0.41 -18.71 15.60
CA TRP A 42 1.62 -19.49 15.29
C TRP A 42 2.39 -20.01 16.53
N PHE A 43 2.18 -19.41 17.70
CA PHE A 43 2.84 -19.81 18.94
C PHE A 43 2.01 -20.77 19.82
N ILE A 44 0.76 -21.05 19.47
CA ILE A 44 -0.12 -21.92 20.26
C ILE A 44 0.29 -23.38 20.05
N CYS A 45 0.79 -24.01 21.10
CA CYS A 45 1.03 -25.45 21.19
C CYS A 45 -0.28 -26.23 21.39
N ASP A 46 -0.29 -27.50 20.95
CA ASP A 46 -1.48 -28.36 20.96
C ASP A 46 -2.09 -28.53 22.37
N GLU A 47 -1.26 -28.61 23.40
CA GLU A 47 -1.70 -28.73 24.80
C GLU A 47 -2.45 -27.48 25.27
N ALA A 48 -1.98 -26.28 24.87
CA ALA A 48 -2.70 -25.05 25.18
C ALA A 48 -3.99 -24.93 24.37
N ALA A 49 -3.94 -25.31 23.09
CA ALA A 49 -5.12 -25.33 22.22
C ALA A 49 -6.21 -26.26 22.79
N GLY A 50 -5.87 -27.44 23.31
CA GLY A 50 -6.79 -28.38 23.96
C GLY A 50 -7.22 -27.99 25.38
N ASN A 51 -6.50 -27.08 26.05
CA ASN A 51 -6.80 -26.70 27.43
C ASN A 51 -7.93 -25.66 27.51
N VAL A 52 -9.16 -26.13 27.73
CA VAL A 52 -10.35 -25.30 27.87
C VAL A 52 -10.35 -24.38 29.10
N LYS A 53 -9.43 -24.57 30.06
CA LYS A 53 -9.29 -23.68 31.22
C LYS A 53 -8.60 -22.37 30.86
N LEU A 54 -7.80 -22.35 29.80
CA LEU A 54 -7.16 -21.13 29.29
C LEU A 54 -8.17 -20.36 28.44
N ARG A 55 -8.35 -19.08 28.77
CA ARG A 55 -9.42 -18.19 28.30
C ARG A 55 -8.92 -17.02 27.46
N THR A 56 -7.61 -16.73 27.44
CA THR A 56 -7.04 -15.64 26.63
C THR A 56 -5.85 -16.09 25.79
N LEU A 57 -5.58 -15.41 24.67
CA LEU A 57 -4.40 -15.69 23.85
C LEU A 57 -3.09 -15.56 24.64
N GLU A 58 -3.01 -14.58 25.55
CA GLU A 58 -1.86 -14.41 26.42
C GLU A 58 -1.65 -15.61 27.36
N GLU A 59 -2.72 -16.18 27.91
CA GLU A 59 -2.65 -17.39 28.73
C GLU A 59 -2.15 -18.60 27.93
N LEU A 60 -2.63 -18.77 26.69
CA LEU A 60 -2.19 -19.85 25.80
C LEU A 60 -0.69 -19.70 25.47
N PHE A 61 -0.28 -18.51 25.04
CA PHE A 61 1.12 -18.22 24.75
C PHE A 61 2.02 -18.41 25.98
N SER A 62 1.60 -17.91 27.15
CA SER A 62 2.35 -18.09 28.39
C SER A 62 2.46 -19.56 28.79
N PHE A 63 1.38 -20.34 28.63
CA PHE A 63 1.38 -21.77 28.89
C PHE A 63 2.42 -22.52 28.05
N CYS A 64 2.46 -22.25 26.73
CA CYS A 64 3.41 -22.91 25.84
C CYS A 64 4.85 -22.50 26.16
N ARG A 65 5.10 -21.19 26.29
CA ARG A 65 6.44 -20.66 26.62
C ARG A 65 7.01 -21.24 27.91
N THR A 66 6.23 -21.26 28.98
CA THR A 66 6.68 -21.74 30.30
C THR A 66 7.01 -23.24 30.32
N ARG A 67 6.55 -23.99 29.32
CA ARG A 67 6.81 -25.43 29.14
C ARG A 67 7.81 -25.72 28.02
N GLY A 68 8.35 -24.70 27.36
CA GLY A 68 9.22 -24.89 26.19
C GLY A 68 8.51 -25.53 24.99
N LEU A 69 7.19 -25.39 24.92
CA LEU A 69 6.36 -25.85 23.80
C LEU A 69 6.12 -24.69 22.83
N ASP A 70 5.82 -25.01 21.57
CA ASP A 70 5.54 -24.04 20.51
C ASP A 70 4.51 -24.60 19.51
N GLY A 71 4.04 -23.75 18.60
CA GLY A 71 3.04 -24.10 17.59
C GLY A 71 3.59 -24.73 16.31
N ALA A 72 4.87 -25.12 16.28
CA ALA A 72 5.48 -25.72 15.08
C ALA A 72 4.72 -26.96 14.56
N PRO A 73 4.26 -27.91 15.40
CA PRO A 73 3.51 -29.08 14.91
C PRO A 73 2.21 -28.72 14.17
N ALA A 74 1.42 -27.80 14.72
CA ALA A 74 0.17 -27.35 14.10
C ALA A 74 0.43 -26.62 12.76
N ILE A 75 1.50 -25.82 12.68
CA ILE A 75 1.93 -25.19 11.44
C ILE A 75 2.33 -26.27 10.41
N GLU A 76 3.15 -27.25 10.80
CA GLU A 76 3.56 -28.33 9.88
C GLU A 76 2.37 -29.13 9.35
N GLN A 77 1.39 -29.43 10.21
CA GLN A 77 0.17 -30.10 9.80
C GLN A 77 -0.57 -29.29 8.73
N LEU A 78 -0.83 -28.00 8.99
CA LEU A 78 -1.47 -27.11 8.03
C LEU A 78 -0.71 -27.06 6.69
N LEU A 79 0.61 -26.90 6.73
CA LEU A 79 1.42 -26.79 5.52
C LEU A 79 1.50 -28.11 4.75
N ASN A 80 1.40 -29.26 5.43
CA ASN A 80 1.29 -30.58 4.78
C ASN A 80 -0.07 -30.80 4.12
N GLU A 81 -1.15 -30.20 4.65
CA GLU A 81 -2.46 -30.21 3.98
C GLU A 81 -2.46 -29.36 2.70
N LEU A 82 -1.77 -28.22 2.73
CA LEU A 82 -1.64 -27.31 1.59
C LEU A 82 -0.73 -27.86 0.48
N GLU A 83 0.38 -28.50 0.85
CA GLU A 83 1.36 -29.10 -0.06
C GLU A 83 1.82 -30.48 0.47
N PRO A 84 1.07 -31.56 0.16
CA PRO A 84 1.46 -32.90 0.54
C PRO A 84 2.79 -33.32 -0.11
N GLY A 85 3.74 -33.78 0.70
CA GLY A 85 5.10 -34.14 0.23
C GLY A 85 6.12 -33.00 0.33
N GLY A 86 5.68 -31.80 0.71
CA GLY A 86 6.53 -30.64 0.98
C GLY A 86 7.04 -29.88 -0.24
N PRO A 87 7.90 -28.86 -0.02
CA PRO A 87 8.21 -27.82 -0.98
C PRO A 87 8.93 -28.39 -2.19
N GLN A 88 8.25 -28.46 -3.33
CA GLN A 88 8.78 -29.02 -4.57
C GLN A 88 8.38 -28.19 -5.79
N GLY A 89 9.11 -28.35 -6.91
CA GLY A 89 8.75 -27.70 -8.17
C GLY A 89 8.89 -26.18 -8.17
N SER A 90 8.13 -25.54 -9.06
CA SER A 90 8.19 -24.09 -9.32
C SER A 90 7.30 -23.23 -8.42
N VAL A 91 6.43 -23.86 -7.64
CA VAL A 91 5.54 -23.21 -6.68
C VAL A 91 5.64 -24.00 -5.39
N GLN A 92 6.05 -23.35 -4.30
CA GLN A 92 6.28 -24.01 -3.02
C GLN A 92 5.45 -23.36 -1.93
N VAL A 93 4.91 -24.14 -1.00
CA VAL A 93 4.18 -23.61 0.15
C VAL A 93 5.14 -23.38 1.31
N GLY A 94 5.19 -22.12 1.73
CA GLY A 94 5.88 -21.65 2.92
C GLY A 94 4.89 -21.11 3.94
N TYR A 95 5.36 -20.21 4.80
CA TYR A 95 4.50 -19.48 5.74
C TYR A 95 5.05 -18.09 6.02
N THR A 96 4.17 -17.16 6.39
CA THR A 96 4.53 -15.86 6.93
C THR A 96 4.34 -15.89 8.43
N ILE A 97 5.39 -15.52 9.17
CA ILE A 97 5.36 -15.40 10.63
C ILE A 97 5.56 -13.95 11.04
N THR A 98 4.60 -13.41 11.80
CA THR A 98 4.57 -12.01 12.23
C THR A 98 5.08 -11.86 13.66
N LEU A 99 6.03 -10.94 13.85
CA LEU A 99 6.58 -10.56 15.14
C LEU A 99 6.36 -9.06 15.39
N PRO A 100 5.36 -8.68 16.22
CA PRO A 100 5.23 -7.32 16.71
C PRO A 100 6.41 -6.97 17.62
N LEU A 101 7.23 -5.99 17.25
CA LEU A 101 8.51 -5.74 17.89
C LEU A 101 8.37 -5.19 19.32
N LEU A 102 7.36 -4.38 19.60
CA LEU A 102 7.13 -3.84 20.95
C LEU A 102 6.66 -4.92 21.93
N THR A 103 5.99 -5.97 21.45
CA THR A 103 5.57 -7.10 22.31
C THR A 103 6.74 -7.92 22.84
N LEU A 104 7.98 -7.67 22.40
CA LEU A 104 9.16 -8.33 22.94
C LEU A 104 9.61 -7.80 24.30
N TYR A 105 9.11 -6.63 24.71
CA TYR A 105 9.55 -6.00 25.95
C TYR A 105 8.78 -6.51 27.18
N ARG A 106 9.49 -6.58 28.30
CA ARG A 106 8.94 -6.81 29.63
C ARG A 106 9.39 -5.70 30.59
N PRO A 107 8.58 -5.36 31.59
CA PRO A 107 8.97 -4.38 32.60
C PRO A 107 10.08 -4.95 33.50
N THR A 108 11.00 -4.09 33.90
CA THR A 108 12.06 -4.33 34.88
C THR A 108 12.13 -3.15 35.85
N PRO A 109 12.81 -3.28 37.01
CA PRO A 109 13.02 -2.14 37.91
C PRO A 109 13.75 -0.95 37.27
N GLN A 110 14.46 -1.17 36.15
CA GLN A 110 15.23 -0.16 35.43
C GLN A 110 14.51 0.37 34.16
N GLY A 111 13.27 -0.06 33.91
CA GLY A 111 12.49 0.34 32.73
C GLY A 111 12.01 -0.87 31.93
N TRP A 112 12.37 -0.94 30.65
CA TRP A 112 11.93 -1.99 29.74
C TRP A 112 13.12 -2.69 29.08
N ASP A 113 13.13 -4.03 29.14
CA ASP A 113 14.11 -4.86 28.47
C ASP A 113 13.47 -5.91 27.58
N ILE A 114 14.20 -6.31 26.54
CA ILE A 114 13.79 -7.39 25.65
C ILE A 114 13.79 -8.70 26.44
N ASP A 115 12.66 -9.39 26.43
CA ASP A 115 12.51 -10.73 26.96
C ASP A 115 13.08 -11.73 25.95
N ALA A 116 14.34 -12.15 26.16
CA ALA A 116 15.04 -13.09 25.29
C ALA A 116 14.23 -14.37 25.03
N SER A 117 13.47 -14.84 26.02
CA SER A 117 12.64 -16.05 25.87
C SER A 117 11.53 -15.91 24.82
N ARG A 118 11.01 -14.70 24.60
CA ARG A 118 10.02 -14.42 23.53
C ARG A 118 10.67 -14.49 22.15
N VAL A 119 11.89 -13.98 22.03
CA VAL A 119 12.67 -14.06 20.78
C VAL A 119 13.06 -15.50 20.50
N ASP A 120 13.55 -16.24 21.49
CA ASP A 120 13.90 -17.65 21.35
C ASP A 120 12.69 -18.51 20.96
N SER A 121 11.52 -18.23 21.52
CA SER A 121 10.26 -18.90 21.18
C SER A 121 9.88 -18.68 19.71
N PHE A 122 9.97 -17.43 19.22
CA PHE A 122 9.75 -17.09 17.82
C PHE A 122 10.73 -17.82 16.89
N LEU A 123 12.03 -17.80 17.23
CA LEU A 123 13.07 -18.43 16.43
C LEU A 123 13.02 -19.96 16.48
N ASN A 124 12.52 -20.56 17.56
CA ASN A 124 12.34 -22.00 17.68
C ASN A 124 11.31 -22.52 16.67
N VAL A 125 10.22 -21.78 16.43
CA VAL A 125 9.25 -22.14 15.37
C VAL A 125 9.93 -22.14 14.00
N ILE A 126 10.71 -21.10 13.69
CA ILE A 126 11.49 -21.02 12.44
C ILE A 126 12.49 -22.18 12.33
N ARG A 127 13.13 -22.57 13.44
CA ARG A 127 14.08 -23.69 13.48
C ARG A 127 13.40 -25.02 13.16
N LYS A 128 12.21 -25.26 13.72
CA LYS A 128 11.49 -26.54 13.62
C LYS A 128 10.74 -26.72 12.31
N VAL A 129 9.95 -25.73 11.89
CA VAL A 129 9.09 -25.86 10.70
C VAL A 129 9.95 -25.87 9.44
N GLU A 130 10.13 -27.02 8.80
CA GLU A 130 11.02 -27.20 7.62
C GLU A 130 10.39 -26.74 6.29
N ARG A 131 9.97 -25.46 6.25
CA ARG A 131 9.40 -24.80 5.06
C ARG A 131 10.07 -23.45 4.78
N PRO A 132 9.96 -22.91 3.55
CA PRO A 132 10.31 -21.53 3.26
C PRO A 132 9.51 -20.56 4.16
N VAL A 133 10.14 -19.50 4.65
CA VAL A 133 9.50 -18.56 5.57
C VAL A 133 9.71 -17.10 5.15
N VAL A 134 8.63 -16.33 5.22
CA VAL A 134 8.65 -14.87 5.20
C VAL A 134 8.56 -14.37 6.65
N VAL A 135 9.52 -13.57 7.07
CA VAL A 135 9.59 -13.03 8.43
C VAL A 135 9.09 -11.59 8.40
N TYR A 136 7.92 -11.34 9.00
CA TYR A 136 7.37 -10.00 9.12
C TYR A 136 7.73 -9.40 10.49
N LEU A 137 8.63 -8.42 10.50
CA LEU A 137 8.98 -7.68 11.72
C LEU A 137 8.13 -6.40 11.79
N MET A 138 7.01 -6.50 12.50
CA MET A 138 5.96 -5.48 12.55
C MET A 138 6.31 -4.40 13.58
N ALA A 139 6.26 -3.15 13.15
CA ALA A 139 6.44 -1.95 13.96
C ALA A 139 5.69 -0.74 13.37
N ASP A 140 4.58 -1.00 12.70
CA ASP A 140 3.65 0.01 12.19
C ASP A 140 2.56 0.32 13.22
N HIS A 141 1.35 0.66 12.76
CA HIS A 141 0.21 1.00 13.61
C HIS A 141 -0.50 -0.21 14.24
N PHE A 142 -0.22 -1.43 13.77
CA PHE A 142 -0.77 -2.67 14.34
C PHE A 142 0.07 -3.25 15.48
N ASP A 143 1.30 -2.78 15.70
CA ASP A 143 2.10 -3.11 16.90
C ASP A 143 1.57 -2.34 18.12
N SER A 144 0.33 -2.64 18.50
CA SER A 144 -0.54 -1.80 19.33
C SER A 144 -0.91 -2.42 20.69
N THR A 145 -0.26 -3.53 21.06
CA THR A 145 -0.64 -4.35 22.22
C THR A 145 0.49 -4.44 23.26
N GLY A 146 0.09 -4.62 24.52
CA GLY A 146 1.01 -4.82 25.65
C GLY A 146 1.34 -3.55 26.44
N ALA A 147 1.82 -3.75 27.66
CA ALA A 147 1.98 -2.67 28.64
C ALA A 147 2.99 -1.59 28.23
N ILE A 148 4.01 -1.91 27.41
CA ILE A 148 4.95 -0.90 26.89
C ILE A 148 4.24 0.06 25.92
N VAL A 149 3.30 -0.44 25.12
CA VAL A 149 2.51 0.39 24.21
C VAL A 149 1.67 1.37 25.00
N ASP A 150 1.02 0.91 26.07
CA ASP A 150 0.23 1.76 26.97
C ASP A 150 1.06 2.82 27.68
N GLU A 151 2.33 2.52 27.99
CA GLU A 151 3.26 3.52 28.53
C GLU A 151 3.68 4.54 27.46
N LEU A 152 4.10 4.06 26.28
CA LEU A 152 4.54 4.91 25.17
C LEU A 152 3.42 5.82 24.67
N ALA A 153 2.17 5.37 24.68
CA ALA A 153 1.01 6.15 24.27
C ALA A 153 0.75 7.38 25.15
N LYS A 154 1.30 7.43 26.38
CA LYS A 154 1.16 8.59 27.28
C LYS A 154 2.04 9.77 26.87
N ASP A 155 3.09 9.51 26.09
CA ASP A 155 3.99 10.54 25.61
C ASP A 155 3.57 10.99 24.19
N PRO A 156 3.05 12.22 24.02
CA PRO A 156 2.53 12.69 22.74
C PRO A 156 3.60 12.80 21.64
N ARG A 157 4.89 12.73 21.97
CA ARG A 157 5.98 12.66 20.97
C ARG A 157 5.98 11.36 20.18
N ASN A 158 5.39 10.30 20.74
CA ASN A 158 5.31 8.99 20.08
C ASN A 158 4.16 8.91 19.09
N LEU A 159 3.23 9.87 19.10
CA LEU A 159 1.96 9.80 18.39
C LEU A 159 1.82 10.95 17.40
N MET A 160 1.27 10.63 16.23
CA MET A 160 0.77 11.62 15.29
C MET A 160 -0.39 12.41 15.89
N GLN A 161 -0.50 13.67 15.49
CA GLN A 161 -1.52 14.59 15.99
C GLN A 161 -2.31 15.22 14.85
N LEU A 162 -3.59 15.45 15.09
CA LEU A 162 -4.42 16.35 14.31
C LEU A 162 -4.03 17.81 14.60
N ARG A 163 -4.55 18.73 13.79
CA ARG A 163 -4.28 20.17 13.93
C ARG A 163 -4.69 20.78 15.28
N ASP A 164 -5.60 20.12 16.01
CA ASP A 164 -6.03 20.55 17.35
C ASP A 164 -5.08 20.05 18.47
N GLY A 165 -3.98 19.40 18.10
CA GLY A 165 -2.96 18.86 19.01
C GLY A 165 -3.32 17.50 19.62
N LYS A 166 -4.45 16.90 19.25
CA LYS A 166 -4.87 15.59 19.77
C LYS A 166 -4.41 14.46 18.86
N SER A 167 -4.00 13.35 19.48
CA SER A 167 -3.83 12.09 18.76
C SER A 167 -5.18 11.44 18.44
N LEU A 168 -5.17 10.59 17.43
CA LEU A 168 -6.33 9.81 17.03
C LEU A 168 -6.46 8.57 17.94
N ASP A 169 -7.68 8.27 18.36
CA ASP A 169 -8.05 6.97 18.91
C ASP A 169 -8.81 6.22 17.82
N LEU A 170 -8.21 5.15 17.30
CA LEU A 170 -8.70 4.44 16.13
C LEU A 170 -8.74 2.94 16.40
N GLY A 171 -9.71 2.29 15.76
CA GLY A 171 -9.72 0.85 15.58
C GLY A 171 -9.53 0.47 14.12
N TYR A 172 -9.32 -0.81 13.85
CA TYR A 172 -9.45 -1.39 12.53
C TYR A 172 -10.03 -2.79 12.67
N PHE A 173 -11.24 -3.02 12.14
CA PHE A 173 -11.99 -4.28 12.30
C PHE A 173 -12.07 -4.83 13.74
N GLY A 174 -12.17 -3.94 14.74
CA GLY A 174 -12.23 -4.30 16.15
C GLY A 174 -10.87 -4.47 16.85
N TYR A 175 -9.76 -4.38 16.11
CA TYR A 175 -8.42 -4.29 16.69
C TYR A 175 -8.08 -2.85 17.02
N ARG A 176 -7.42 -2.62 18.16
CA ARG A 176 -6.81 -1.32 18.46
C ARG A 176 -5.65 -1.07 17.51
N ILE A 177 -5.54 0.15 16.99
CA ILE A 177 -4.35 0.59 16.26
C ILE A 177 -3.77 1.83 16.94
N MET A 178 -2.48 2.07 16.73
CA MET A 178 -1.76 3.19 17.34
C MET A 178 -1.19 4.13 16.26
N PRO A 179 -1.54 5.43 16.27
CA PRO A 179 -1.09 6.37 15.26
C PRO A 179 0.33 6.85 15.58
N TYR A 180 1.32 5.97 15.52
CA TYR A 180 2.69 6.33 15.87
C TYR A 180 3.29 7.40 14.95
N THR A 181 4.13 8.28 15.49
CA THR A 181 4.83 9.29 14.70
C THR A 181 5.59 8.68 13.52
N LEU A 182 5.61 9.39 12.40
CA LEU A 182 6.41 9.06 11.22
C LEU A 182 7.81 9.70 11.25
N SER A 183 8.20 10.30 12.38
CA SER A 183 9.57 10.76 12.59
C SER A 183 10.54 9.58 12.55
N ALA A 184 11.62 9.72 11.78
CA ALA A 184 12.72 8.76 11.76
C ALA A 184 13.78 9.01 12.86
N ASP A 185 13.55 10.01 13.72
CA ASP A 185 14.49 10.38 14.78
C ASP A 185 14.59 9.25 15.82
N PRO A 186 15.78 8.66 16.04
CA PRO A 186 15.98 7.63 17.05
C PRO A 186 15.84 8.16 18.48
N ALA A 187 15.85 9.48 18.70
CA ALA A 187 15.64 10.06 20.03
C ALA A 187 14.17 10.00 20.48
N VAL A 188 13.22 9.83 19.55
CA VAL A 188 11.80 9.62 19.89
C VAL A 188 11.67 8.31 20.68
N PRO A 189 11.03 8.30 21.87
CA PRO A 189 11.01 7.12 22.74
C PRO A 189 10.54 5.83 22.06
N VAL A 190 9.45 5.86 21.27
CA VAL A 190 8.95 4.66 20.57
C VAL A 190 9.98 4.09 19.58
N ASN A 191 10.75 4.95 18.90
CA ASN A 191 11.76 4.52 17.95
C ASN A 191 12.97 3.88 18.62
N GLN A 192 13.32 4.31 19.84
CA GLN A 192 14.38 3.65 20.62
C GLN A 192 14.06 2.17 20.81
N TYR A 193 12.81 1.85 21.18
CA TYR A 193 12.37 0.47 21.38
C TYR A 193 12.23 -0.29 20.07
N ARG A 194 11.59 0.29 19.05
CA ARG A 194 11.42 -0.36 17.75
C ARG A 194 12.75 -0.70 17.08
N PHE A 195 13.69 0.23 17.07
CA PHE A 195 15.00 0.01 16.46
C PHE A 195 15.85 -0.96 17.28
N LYS A 196 15.84 -0.88 18.62
CA LYS A 196 16.56 -1.84 19.48
C LYS A 196 16.02 -3.26 19.30
N ALA A 197 14.69 -3.45 19.25
CA ALA A 197 14.07 -4.74 19.01
C ALA A 197 14.40 -5.31 17.62
N LEU A 198 14.27 -4.51 16.55
CA LEU A 198 14.65 -4.93 15.20
C LEU A 198 16.10 -5.42 15.16
N GLN A 199 17.04 -4.62 15.69
CA GLN A 199 18.45 -4.96 15.68
C GLN A 199 18.76 -6.21 16.52
N TYR A 200 18.07 -6.38 17.66
CA TYR A 200 18.22 -7.57 18.50
C TYR A 200 17.75 -8.83 17.77
N VAL A 201 16.55 -8.80 17.19
CA VAL A 201 15.97 -9.93 16.45
C VAL A 201 16.82 -10.27 15.21
N ALA A 202 17.25 -9.26 14.45
CA ALA A 202 18.13 -9.43 13.30
C ALA A 202 19.42 -10.18 13.67
N LYS A 203 20.11 -9.78 14.75
CA LYS A 203 21.30 -10.49 15.24
C LYS A 203 21.00 -11.93 15.62
N LYS A 204 19.89 -12.17 16.32
CA LYS A 204 19.47 -13.52 16.71
C LYS A 204 19.10 -14.43 15.53
N ILE A 205 18.57 -13.87 14.45
CA ILE A 205 18.34 -14.60 13.20
C ILE A 205 19.68 -15.06 12.58
N LEU A 206 20.71 -14.23 12.61
CA LEU A 206 22.05 -14.57 12.09
C LEU A 206 22.79 -15.62 12.94
N GLU A 207 22.37 -15.83 14.18
CA GLU A 207 22.87 -16.91 15.05
C GLU A 207 22.22 -18.27 14.73
N LEU A 208 21.16 -18.33 13.91
CA LEU A 208 20.53 -19.60 13.52
C LEU A 208 21.48 -20.44 12.66
N PRO A 209 21.32 -21.78 12.65
CA PRO A 209 22.07 -22.62 11.73
C PRO A 209 21.88 -22.20 10.27
N GLU A 210 22.93 -22.25 9.46
CA GLU A 210 22.90 -21.85 8.04
C GLU A 210 21.75 -22.47 7.24
N PRO A 211 21.39 -23.77 7.41
CA PRO A 211 20.22 -24.35 6.72
C PRO A 211 18.90 -23.66 7.08
N VAL A 212 18.75 -23.17 8.31
CA VAL A 212 17.55 -22.44 8.75
C VAL A 212 17.53 -21.04 8.14
N GLN A 213 18.66 -20.33 8.12
CA GLN A 213 18.76 -19.01 7.50
C GLN A 213 18.44 -19.07 5.99
N LYS A 214 18.86 -20.14 5.30
CA LYS A 214 18.55 -20.35 3.87
C LYS A 214 17.05 -20.51 3.59
N ARG A 215 16.27 -20.99 4.56
CA ARG A 215 14.79 -21.10 4.44
C ARG A 215 14.09 -19.75 4.56
N ILE A 216 14.73 -18.73 5.13
CA ILE A 216 14.16 -17.38 5.18
C ILE A 216 14.28 -16.74 3.79
N VAL A 217 13.14 -16.59 3.09
CA VAL A 217 13.11 -16.08 1.71
C VAL A 217 12.95 -14.56 1.66
N ALA A 218 12.34 -13.96 2.68
CA ALA A 218 12.13 -12.52 2.77
C ALA A 218 11.98 -12.05 4.22
N TYR A 219 12.35 -10.79 4.45
CA TYR A 219 11.99 -9.99 5.62
C TYR A 219 11.10 -8.85 5.15
N THR A 220 9.89 -8.72 5.68
CA THR A 220 9.02 -7.56 5.40
C THR A 220 9.12 -6.57 6.56
N LEU A 221 9.33 -5.29 6.23
CA LEU A 221 9.56 -4.23 7.21
C LEU A 221 8.78 -2.95 6.90
N PRO A 222 8.49 -2.13 7.94
CA PRO A 222 8.05 -2.56 9.27
C PRO A 222 6.53 -2.81 9.31
N GLY A 223 5.87 -2.84 8.15
CA GLY A 223 4.42 -2.81 8.03
C GLY A 223 3.96 -1.62 7.21
N GLU A 224 2.63 -1.41 7.16
CA GLU A 224 2.00 -0.34 6.39
C GLU A 224 2.23 1.02 7.06
N LEU A 225 3.37 1.65 6.72
CA LEU A 225 3.64 3.03 7.07
C LEU A 225 2.84 3.99 6.18
N HIS A 226 2.01 4.81 6.81
CA HIS A 226 1.29 5.91 6.19
C HIS A 226 0.81 6.87 7.27
N HIS A 227 0.37 8.06 6.88
CA HIS A 227 -0.31 8.98 7.78
C HIS A 227 -1.71 8.46 8.14
N MET A 228 -2.18 8.86 9.32
CA MET A 228 -3.52 8.53 9.80
C MET A 228 -4.49 9.70 9.61
N PHE A 229 -5.77 9.38 9.63
CA PHE A 229 -6.87 10.32 9.50
C PHE A 229 -8.09 9.80 10.27
N PRO A 230 -9.05 10.65 10.66
CA PRO A 230 -10.28 10.20 11.30
C PRO A 230 -11.07 9.23 10.41
N ASP A 231 -11.72 8.24 11.02
CA ASP A 231 -12.61 7.28 10.32
C ASP A 231 -11.86 6.34 9.33
N PHE A 232 -10.57 6.10 9.58
CA PHE A 232 -9.72 5.20 8.80
C PHE A 232 -10.34 3.80 8.59
N GLU A 233 -11.03 3.29 9.61
CA GLU A 233 -11.67 1.98 9.60
C GLU A 233 -12.83 1.83 8.62
N ASN A 234 -13.52 2.93 8.29
CA ASN A 234 -14.75 2.90 7.48
C ASN A 234 -14.51 3.30 6.02
N GLY A 235 -13.32 3.80 5.67
CA GLY A 235 -12.92 3.90 4.27
C GLY A 235 -11.77 4.86 3.96
N MET A 236 -11.01 4.52 2.91
CA MET A 236 -9.85 5.29 2.43
C MET A 236 -10.20 6.39 1.42
N GLY A 237 -11.49 6.66 1.20
CA GLY A 237 -11.99 7.44 0.05
C GLY A 237 -12.61 8.80 0.39
N ALA A 238 -12.40 9.34 1.60
CA ALA A 238 -12.98 10.63 1.95
C ALA A 238 -12.29 11.79 1.20
N TYR A 239 -13.08 12.62 0.53
CA TYR A 239 -12.63 13.87 -0.12
C TYR A 239 -13.26 15.12 0.47
N GLN A 240 -14.35 14.97 1.21
CA GLN A 240 -15.03 16.08 1.88
C GLN A 240 -14.57 16.15 3.32
N SER A 241 -14.37 17.38 3.82
CA SER A 241 -14.07 17.62 5.25
C SER A 241 -12.86 16.84 5.76
N ILE A 242 -11.87 16.59 4.90
CA ILE A 242 -10.73 15.76 5.26
C ILE A 242 -9.93 16.39 6.40
N GLN A 243 -9.39 15.53 7.25
CA GLN A 243 -8.35 15.87 8.21
C GLN A 243 -7.22 14.88 8.02
N VAL A 244 -6.00 15.35 8.26
CA VAL A 244 -4.79 14.53 8.12
C VAL A 244 -3.93 14.67 9.36
N THR A 245 -3.06 13.71 9.57
CA THR A 245 -1.87 13.85 10.41
C THR A 245 -0.67 14.17 9.51
N ASP A 246 0.49 14.62 9.99
CA ASP A 246 0.88 14.83 11.38
C ASP A 246 1.16 16.31 11.65
N TYR A 247 0.35 16.92 12.52
CA TYR A 247 0.48 18.30 12.98
C TYR A 247 1.18 18.42 14.34
N SER A 248 1.86 17.36 14.79
CA SER A 248 2.73 17.43 15.96
C SER A 248 3.75 18.58 15.82
N PRO A 249 4.16 19.24 16.92
CA PRO A 249 5.11 20.35 16.87
C PRO A 249 6.38 20.04 16.08
N ASP A 250 6.90 18.81 16.23
CA ASP A 250 8.11 18.36 15.53
C ASP A 250 7.89 18.18 14.03
N SER A 251 6.72 17.67 13.62
CA SER A 251 6.36 17.53 12.21
C SER A 251 6.21 18.90 11.53
N VAL A 252 5.54 19.86 12.18
CA VAL A 252 5.39 21.23 11.66
C VAL A 252 6.74 21.95 11.58
N ALA A 253 7.59 21.81 12.59
CA ALA A 253 8.95 22.34 12.55
C ALA A 253 9.80 21.68 11.44
N GLY A 254 9.63 20.38 11.23
CA GLY A 254 10.27 19.64 10.14
C GLY A 254 9.84 20.12 8.76
N PHE A 255 8.55 20.43 8.58
CA PHE A 255 8.06 21.02 7.33
C PHE A 255 8.70 22.37 7.04
N ARG A 256 8.84 23.24 8.04
CA ARG A 256 9.52 24.54 7.87
C ARG A 256 10.99 24.37 7.48
N ARG A 257 11.70 23.43 8.09
CA ARG A 257 13.08 23.08 7.67
C ARG A 257 13.12 22.52 6.25
N TRP A 258 12.13 21.70 5.88
CA TRP A 258 12.01 21.17 4.51
C TRP A 258 11.79 22.29 3.49
N LEU A 259 10.91 23.26 3.80
CA LEU A 259 10.69 24.45 2.97
C LEU A 259 11.95 25.30 2.85
N GLN A 260 12.70 25.47 3.95
CA GLN A 260 13.99 26.16 3.92
C GLN A 260 15.00 25.45 3.02
N SER A 261 15.06 24.11 3.05
CA SER A 261 15.91 23.35 2.14
C SER A 261 15.50 23.51 0.68
N LYS A 262 14.18 23.51 0.40
CA LYS A 262 13.61 23.64 -0.94
C LYS A 262 13.80 25.05 -1.53
N TYR A 263 13.38 26.08 -0.81
CA TYR A 263 13.34 27.46 -1.30
C TYR A 263 14.57 28.28 -0.96
N LYS A 264 15.41 27.84 0.00
CA LYS A 264 16.58 28.53 0.54
C LYS A 264 16.25 29.75 1.41
N ASP A 265 15.43 30.67 0.92
CA ASP A 265 14.98 31.87 1.62
C ASP A 265 13.50 32.23 1.34
N VAL A 266 12.91 33.09 2.17
CA VAL A 266 11.50 33.49 2.04
C VAL A 266 11.21 34.36 0.80
N GLY A 267 12.22 35.04 0.25
CA GLY A 267 12.09 35.78 -1.00
C GLY A 267 11.90 34.85 -2.19
N GLN A 268 12.63 33.75 -2.25
CA GLN A 268 12.43 32.69 -3.25
C GLN A 268 11.10 31.96 -3.06
N LEU A 269 10.68 31.70 -1.82
CA LEU A 269 9.35 31.16 -1.53
C LEU A 269 8.28 32.09 -2.09
N LYS A 270 8.34 33.39 -1.80
CA LYS A 270 7.41 34.39 -2.34
C LYS A 270 7.44 34.45 -3.86
N LYS A 271 8.62 34.42 -4.47
CA LYS A 271 8.76 34.43 -5.93
C LYS A 271 8.09 33.23 -6.60
N GLN A 272 8.24 32.04 -6.02
CA GLN A 272 7.74 30.79 -6.62
C GLN A 272 6.27 30.50 -6.28
N THR A 273 5.81 30.92 -5.10
CA THR A 273 4.47 30.59 -4.59
C THR A 273 3.53 31.78 -4.60
N GLY A 274 4.03 33.02 -4.63
CA GLY A 274 3.28 34.25 -4.41
C GLY A 274 2.80 34.46 -2.96
N LEU A 275 3.21 33.61 -2.02
CA LEU A 275 2.88 33.75 -0.59
C LEU A 275 4.02 34.48 0.13
N ASP A 276 3.69 35.46 0.96
CA ASP A 276 4.67 36.33 1.61
C ASP A 276 4.70 36.07 3.12
N TYR A 277 5.89 35.79 3.66
CA TYR A 277 6.11 35.52 5.06
C TYR A 277 7.42 36.17 5.52
N PRO A 278 7.48 36.71 6.75
CA PRO A 278 8.69 37.34 7.26
C PRO A 278 9.83 36.35 7.56
N SER A 279 9.52 35.08 7.80
CA SER A 279 10.48 33.99 8.04
C SER A 279 9.81 32.63 7.78
N PHE A 280 10.60 31.55 7.70
CA PHE A 280 10.04 30.19 7.62
C PHE A 280 9.26 29.79 8.88
N ASP A 281 9.60 30.35 10.04
CA ASP A 281 8.86 30.12 11.29
C ASP A 281 7.43 30.68 11.26
N ALA A 282 7.18 31.68 10.42
CA ALA A 282 5.86 32.25 10.22
C ALA A 282 5.00 31.46 9.20
N VAL A 283 5.58 30.48 8.49
CA VAL A 283 4.84 29.68 7.51
C VAL A 283 3.92 28.69 8.25
N PRO A 284 2.60 28.68 7.94
CA PRO A 284 1.69 27.70 8.54
C PRO A 284 1.82 26.33 7.88
N ALA A 285 1.56 25.26 8.64
CA ALA A 285 1.15 24.00 8.04
C ALA A 285 -0.32 24.15 7.58
N PRO A 286 -0.63 24.00 6.28
CA PRO A 286 -1.99 24.20 5.77
C PRO A 286 -2.95 23.21 6.42
N SER A 287 -4.07 23.69 6.94
CA SER A 287 -4.99 22.84 7.72
C SER A 287 -6.45 23.32 7.77
N LYS A 288 -6.78 24.47 7.16
CA LYS A 288 -8.11 25.10 7.24
C LYS A 288 -8.87 25.01 5.93
N ASP A 289 -10.14 24.64 5.97
CA ASP A 289 -11.00 24.72 4.79
C ASP A 289 -11.53 26.15 4.62
N ILE A 290 -11.17 26.82 3.52
CA ILE A 290 -11.54 28.22 3.25
C ILE A 290 -13.06 28.42 3.19
N ARG A 291 -13.81 27.35 2.90
CA ARG A 291 -15.28 27.38 2.83
C ARG A 291 -15.92 27.37 4.22
N LYS A 292 -15.17 26.99 5.25
CA LYS A 292 -15.68 26.78 6.62
C LYS A 292 -15.01 27.69 7.65
N GLU A 293 -13.79 28.13 7.37
CA GLU A 293 -12.94 28.83 8.31
C GLU A 293 -12.31 30.07 7.67
N ARG A 294 -12.24 31.14 8.44
CA ARG A 294 -11.54 32.36 8.04
C ARG A 294 -10.03 32.12 8.05
N LEU A 295 -9.38 32.47 6.95
CA LEU A 295 -7.93 32.39 6.82
C LEU A 295 -7.26 33.71 7.23
N SER A 296 -6.13 33.60 7.93
CA SER A 296 -5.20 34.72 8.18
C SER A 296 -4.25 34.93 7.00
N SER A 297 -3.92 33.86 6.28
CA SER A 297 -3.21 33.90 5.00
C SER A 297 -3.73 32.79 4.09
N PHE A 298 -3.70 32.99 2.78
CA PHE A 298 -4.16 31.97 1.84
C PHE A 298 -3.41 30.63 2.00
N GLY A 299 -2.15 30.67 2.46
CA GLY A 299 -1.34 29.49 2.71
C GLY A 299 -1.87 28.55 3.80
N GLU A 300 -2.84 28.97 4.62
CA GLU A 300 -3.49 28.10 5.60
C GLU A 300 -4.51 27.14 4.95
N HIS A 301 -4.94 27.39 3.71
CA HIS A 301 -5.99 26.61 3.08
C HIS A 301 -5.59 25.16 2.82
N TYR A 302 -6.42 24.22 3.26
CA TYR A 302 -6.27 22.79 3.00
C TYR A 302 -7.63 22.11 2.82
N ASP A 303 -7.75 21.35 1.73
CA ASP A 303 -8.81 20.39 1.46
C ASP A 303 -8.22 19.29 0.53
N ALA A 304 -9.04 18.31 0.09
CA ALA A 304 -8.56 17.20 -0.74
C ALA A 304 -8.06 17.61 -2.14
N PHE A 305 -8.33 18.84 -2.56
CA PHE A 305 -7.98 19.36 -3.88
C PHE A 305 -6.95 20.50 -3.81
N ALA A 306 -6.70 21.08 -2.64
CA ALA A 306 -5.85 22.25 -2.43
C ALA A 306 -4.41 22.05 -2.94
N GLY A 307 -3.95 20.79 -3.03
CA GLY A 307 -2.66 20.41 -3.61
C GLY A 307 -2.54 20.54 -5.13
N GLY A 308 -3.63 20.89 -5.84
CA GLY A 308 -3.63 21.14 -7.28
C GLY A 308 -4.18 20.01 -8.16
N THR A 309 -4.79 18.99 -7.56
CA THR A 309 -5.35 17.85 -8.30
C THR A 309 -6.85 17.72 -8.04
N LEU A 310 -7.62 17.51 -9.11
CA LEU A 310 -9.04 17.13 -9.07
C LEU A 310 -9.21 15.71 -9.62
N GLN A 311 -9.71 14.78 -8.80
CA GLN A 311 -9.99 13.42 -9.24
C GLN A 311 -11.27 13.37 -10.07
N ILE A 312 -11.15 12.91 -11.31
CA ILE A 312 -12.27 12.52 -12.16
C ILE A 312 -12.35 10.99 -12.14
N ALA A 313 -13.23 10.45 -11.33
CA ALA A 313 -13.24 9.02 -11.04
C ALA A 313 -14.64 8.43 -10.91
N GLY A 314 -14.74 7.14 -11.20
CA GLY A 314 -15.99 6.41 -11.18
C GLY A 314 -15.80 4.91 -11.38
N TRP A 315 -16.86 4.24 -11.82
CA TRP A 315 -16.82 2.86 -12.28
C TRP A 315 -17.58 2.65 -13.59
N LEU A 316 -17.14 1.66 -14.36
CA LEU A 316 -17.69 1.26 -15.64
C LEU A 316 -17.72 -0.27 -15.72
N TRP A 317 -18.93 -0.84 -15.73
CA TRP A 317 -19.18 -2.23 -16.04
C TRP A 317 -19.54 -2.36 -17.52
N ASP A 318 -18.66 -3.04 -18.27
CA ASP A 318 -18.78 -3.28 -19.71
C ASP A 318 -18.45 -4.77 -19.99
N PRO A 319 -19.42 -5.68 -19.80
CA PRO A 319 -19.18 -7.12 -19.89
C PRO A 319 -18.89 -7.59 -21.32
N GLU A 320 -19.44 -6.90 -22.33
CA GLU A 320 -19.22 -7.19 -23.75
C GLU A 320 -17.91 -6.57 -24.27
N GLN A 321 -17.19 -5.81 -23.43
CA GLN A 321 -15.95 -5.11 -23.78
C GLN A 321 -16.09 -4.20 -25.02
N ALA A 322 -17.24 -3.55 -25.16
CA ALA A 322 -17.53 -2.65 -26.26
C ALA A 322 -16.67 -1.37 -26.20
N VAL A 323 -16.34 -0.90 -24.99
CA VAL A 323 -15.55 0.30 -24.73
C VAL A 323 -14.06 0.01 -24.86
N LYS A 324 -13.41 0.65 -25.82
CA LYS A 324 -11.98 0.47 -26.12
C LYS A 324 -11.07 1.40 -25.35
N LYS A 325 -11.54 2.62 -25.06
CA LYS A 325 -10.81 3.58 -24.22
C LYS A 325 -11.74 4.64 -23.63
N LEU A 326 -11.23 5.31 -22.60
CA LEU A 326 -11.80 6.51 -22.02
C LEU A 326 -10.80 7.66 -22.18
N ASP A 327 -11.29 8.82 -22.58
CA ASP A 327 -10.51 10.04 -22.78
C ASP A 327 -11.13 11.17 -21.96
N LEU A 328 -10.30 11.98 -21.31
CA LEU A 328 -10.71 13.19 -20.60
C LEU A 328 -10.55 14.40 -21.52
N TYR A 329 -11.59 15.23 -21.56
CA TYR A 329 -11.55 16.54 -22.18
C TYR A 329 -11.90 17.61 -21.15
N VAL A 330 -11.17 18.72 -21.15
CA VAL A 330 -11.47 19.92 -20.37
C VAL A 330 -11.67 21.09 -21.33
N ASP A 331 -12.80 21.77 -21.20
CA ASP A 331 -13.21 22.87 -22.09
C ASP A 331 -13.17 22.52 -23.59
N GLY A 332 -13.54 21.27 -23.90
CA GLY A 332 -13.51 20.71 -25.25
C GLY A 332 -12.11 20.38 -25.79
N LYS A 333 -11.05 20.56 -25.00
CA LYS A 333 -9.67 20.19 -25.35
C LYS A 333 -9.34 18.82 -24.75
N PHE A 334 -8.67 17.97 -25.51
CA PHE A 334 -8.19 16.68 -25.00
C PHE A 334 -7.10 16.90 -23.95
N VAL A 335 -7.27 16.31 -22.77
CA VAL A 335 -6.29 16.35 -21.67
C VAL A 335 -5.44 15.08 -21.67
N GLY A 336 -6.07 13.92 -21.77
CA GLY A 336 -5.36 12.64 -21.73
C GLY A 336 -6.29 11.44 -21.61
N PRO A 337 -5.73 10.22 -21.70
CA PRO A 337 -6.48 9.00 -21.44
C PRO A 337 -6.90 8.91 -19.96
N VAL A 338 -8.06 8.29 -19.70
CA VAL A 338 -8.53 7.97 -18.35
C VAL A 338 -8.19 6.51 -18.06
N ALA A 339 -7.47 6.28 -16.97
CA ALA A 339 -7.09 4.93 -16.57
C ALA A 339 -8.34 4.11 -16.22
N ARG A 340 -8.29 2.81 -16.51
CA ARG A 340 -9.37 1.84 -16.27
C ARG A 340 -8.83 0.61 -15.55
N ARG A 341 -9.74 -0.25 -15.11
CA ARG A 341 -9.44 -1.52 -14.43
C ARG A 341 -8.82 -1.32 -13.04
N LEU A 342 -9.14 -0.20 -12.41
CA LEU A 342 -8.85 0.04 -11.00
C LEU A 342 -9.82 -0.78 -10.14
N GLY A 343 -9.39 -1.11 -8.92
CA GLY A 343 -10.19 -1.90 -7.99
C GLY A 343 -11.41 -1.14 -7.48
N ARG A 344 -12.57 -1.79 -7.53
CA ARG A 344 -13.87 -1.34 -6.98
C ARG A 344 -14.60 -2.52 -6.37
N LEU A 345 -14.01 -3.02 -5.30
CA LEU A 345 -14.54 -4.17 -4.58
C LEU A 345 -15.88 -3.85 -3.91
N ASP A 346 -16.07 -2.62 -3.44
CA ASP A 346 -17.35 -2.08 -2.95
C ASP A 346 -18.47 -2.29 -3.98
N VAL A 347 -18.24 -1.93 -5.24
CA VAL A 347 -19.20 -2.10 -6.34
C VAL A 347 -19.44 -3.57 -6.64
N TYR A 348 -18.37 -4.37 -6.65
CA TYR A 348 -18.46 -5.81 -6.83
C TYR A 348 -19.29 -6.48 -5.72
N ARG A 349 -19.10 -6.10 -4.45
CA ARG A 349 -19.91 -6.64 -3.34
C ARG A 349 -21.37 -6.20 -3.43
N ALA A 350 -21.62 -4.95 -3.82
CA ALA A 350 -22.96 -4.35 -3.81
C ALA A 350 -23.84 -4.71 -5.02
N VAL A 351 -23.27 -5.06 -6.17
CA VAL A 351 -24.03 -5.25 -7.42
C VAL A 351 -23.85 -6.67 -7.96
N ASP A 352 -24.87 -7.51 -7.84
CA ASP A 352 -24.82 -8.93 -8.23
C ASP A 352 -24.31 -9.18 -9.65
N ALA A 353 -24.79 -8.41 -10.62
CA ALA A 353 -24.43 -8.55 -12.03
C ALA A 353 -22.95 -8.23 -12.35
N ILE A 354 -22.25 -7.54 -11.45
CA ILE A 354 -20.83 -7.21 -11.61
C ILE A 354 -20.01 -8.37 -11.06
N THR A 355 -19.38 -9.11 -11.97
CA THR A 355 -18.61 -10.32 -11.66
C THR A 355 -17.10 -10.11 -11.64
N ASP A 356 -16.64 -8.89 -11.90
CA ASP A 356 -15.23 -8.46 -11.84
C ASP A 356 -15.11 -7.25 -10.91
N PRO A 357 -14.19 -7.23 -9.94
CA PRO A 357 -13.95 -6.04 -9.13
C PRO A 357 -13.17 -4.93 -9.84
N ASN A 358 -12.54 -5.18 -10.99
CA ASN A 358 -11.74 -4.18 -11.72
C ASN A 358 -12.60 -3.33 -12.67
N THR A 359 -13.58 -2.62 -12.11
CA THR A 359 -14.50 -1.73 -12.84
C THR A 359 -14.15 -0.25 -12.73
N GLY A 360 -13.21 0.12 -11.87
CA GLY A 360 -12.87 1.52 -11.61
C GLY A 360 -12.23 2.22 -12.81
N PHE A 361 -12.52 3.50 -12.95
CA PHE A 361 -11.79 4.43 -13.82
C PHE A 361 -11.41 5.69 -13.04
N ARG A 362 -10.26 6.28 -13.38
CA ARG A 362 -9.75 7.48 -12.72
C ARG A 362 -8.80 8.27 -13.62
N HIS A 363 -8.87 9.60 -13.52
CA HIS A 363 -7.87 10.52 -14.02
C HIS A 363 -7.68 11.64 -12.99
N ASP A 364 -6.42 11.90 -12.66
CA ASP A 364 -6.03 12.91 -11.67
C ASP A 364 -5.69 14.19 -12.42
N LEU A 365 -6.69 15.05 -12.60
CA LEU A 365 -6.55 16.29 -13.36
C LEU A 365 -5.72 17.28 -12.56
N ASP A 366 -4.51 17.59 -13.05
CA ASP A 366 -3.76 18.76 -12.61
C ASP A 366 -4.47 20.02 -13.12
N TYR A 367 -5.05 20.78 -12.19
CA TYR A 367 -5.79 22.00 -12.54
C TYR A 367 -4.97 23.27 -12.34
N ARG A 368 -3.70 23.17 -11.92
CA ARG A 368 -2.86 24.33 -11.57
C ARG A 368 -2.60 25.24 -12.78
N ASP A 369 -2.59 24.66 -13.98
CA ASP A 369 -2.36 25.39 -15.23
C ASP A 369 -3.66 25.92 -15.87
N LEU A 370 -4.82 25.65 -15.26
CA LEU A 370 -6.09 26.19 -15.73
C LEU A 370 -6.27 27.65 -15.25
N PRO A 371 -6.71 28.56 -16.12
CA PRO A 371 -6.95 29.95 -15.72
C PRO A 371 -8.13 30.02 -14.74
N PRO A 372 -8.17 31.02 -13.83
CA PRO A 372 -9.33 31.22 -12.96
C PRO A 372 -10.65 31.38 -13.76
N GLY A 373 -11.68 30.61 -13.38
CA GLY A 373 -12.95 30.59 -14.12
C GLY A 373 -13.72 29.29 -14.00
N LYS A 374 -14.85 29.23 -14.72
CA LYS A 374 -15.67 28.02 -14.86
C LYS A 374 -15.06 27.10 -15.92
N HIS A 375 -15.02 25.82 -15.61
CA HIS A 375 -14.53 24.76 -16.49
C HIS A 375 -15.51 23.60 -16.54
N ILE A 376 -15.37 22.77 -17.58
CA ILE A 376 -16.07 21.49 -17.64
C ILE A 376 -15.12 20.36 -18.01
N ALA A 377 -15.14 19.30 -17.21
CA ALA A 377 -14.55 18.01 -17.53
C ALA A 377 -15.59 17.10 -18.19
N GLN A 378 -15.22 16.43 -19.29
CA GLN A 378 -16.05 15.46 -19.99
C GLN A 378 -15.26 14.17 -20.20
N VAL A 379 -15.75 13.06 -19.64
CA VAL A 379 -15.24 11.72 -19.88
C VAL A 379 -15.95 11.14 -21.09
N VAL A 380 -15.18 10.82 -22.13
CA VAL A 380 -15.68 10.29 -23.39
C VAL A 380 -15.23 8.84 -23.53
N ALA A 381 -16.19 7.96 -23.77
CA ALA A 381 -15.95 6.56 -24.07
C ALA A 381 -15.93 6.34 -25.59
N ALA A 382 -14.90 5.68 -26.10
CA ALA A 382 -14.81 5.32 -27.51
C ALA A 382 -15.06 3.81 -27.70
N THR A 383 -15.95 3.48 -28.63
CA THR A 383 -16.11 2.14 -29.20
C THR A 383 -15.44 2.09 -30.58
N HIS A 384 -15.57 0.96 -31.29
CA HIS A 384 -15.13 0.85 -32.69
C HIS A 384 -15.92 1.75 -33.65
N GLU A 385 -17.19 2.01 -33.36
CA GLU A 385 -18.10 2.72 -34.26
C GLU A 385 -18.16 4.22 -33.96
N ARG A 386 -18.25 4.57 -32.67
CA ARG A 386 -18.63 5.93 -32.26
C ARG A 386 -18.14 6.28 -30.86
N ARG A 387 -18.29 7.57 -30.53
CA ARG A 387 -18.00 8.13 -29.21
C ARG A 387 -19.29 8.34 -28.42
N TYR A 388 -19.21 8.12 -27.12
CA TYR A 388 -20.29 8.31 -26.17
C TYR A 388 -19.84 9.21 -25.04
N LEU A 389 -20.75 10.03 -24.54
CA LEU A 389 -20.54 10.74 -23.28
C LEU A 389 -20.73 9.75 -22.12
N LEU A 390 -19.67 9.50 -21.37
CA LEU A 390 -19.73 8.69 -20.14
C LEU A 390 -20.21 9.56 -18.98
N ALA A 391 -19.51 10.68 -18.75
CA ALA A 391 -19.83 11.63 -17.70
C ALA A 391 -19.37 13.03 -18.07
N ASN A 392 -19.94 14.03 -17.42
CA ASN A 392 -19.39 15.38 -17.39
C ASN A 392 -19.64 16.03 -16.04
N VAL A 393 -18.79 16.97 -15.68
CA VAL A 393 -18.91 17.73 -14.45
C VAL A 393 -18.28 19.09 -14.60
N GLU A 394 -18.95 20.10 -14.05
CA GLU A 394 -18.43 21.47 -14.00
C GLU A 394 -17.59 21.65 -12.75
N PHE A 395 -16.60 22.54 -12.81
CA PHE A 395 -15.82 22.94 -11.65
C PHE A 395 -15.35 24.39 -11.84
N MET A 396 -14.94 25.04 -10.76
CA MET A 396 -14.46 26.42 -10.78
C MET A 396 -13.05 26.48 -10.22
N VAL A 397 -12.13 27.07 -10.98
CA VAL A 397 -10.81 27.45 -10.45
C VAL A 397 -10.94 28.86 -9.89
N VAL A 398 -10.79 28.99 -8.57
CA VAL A 398 -10.99 30.25 -7.85
C VAL A 398 -9.63 30.92 -7.64
N PRO A 399 -9.45 32.21 -8.00
CA PRO A 399 -8.20 32.90 -7.77
C PRO A 399 -7.97 33.11 -6.27
N ARG A 400 -6.71 33.19 -5.86
CA ARG A 400 -6.34 33.25 -4.43
C ARG A 400 -6.86 34.48 -3.70
N ASP A 401 -7.03 35.58 -4.42
CA ASP A 401 -7.64 36.82 -3.91
C ASP A 401 -9.18 36.77 -3.87
N GLN A 402 -9.77 35.65 -4.31
CA GLN A 402 -11.22 35.43 -4.41
C GLN A 402 -11.94 36.50 -5.24
N SER A 403 -11.20 37.16 -6.14
CA SER A 403 -11.78 38.11 -7.06
C SER A 403 -12.80 37.45 -7.99
N LYS A 404 -13.72 38.27 -8.50
CA LYS A 404 -14.78 37.80 -9.39
C LYS A 404 -14.17 37.26 -10.69
N VAL A 405 -14.46 36.00 -11.00
CA VAL A 405 -14.05 35.34 -12.25
C VAL A 405 -15.06 35.55 -13.38
N SER A 406 -14.63 35.30 -14.61
CA SER A 406 -15.49 35.36 -15.80
C SER A 406 -16.72 34.47 -15.65
N ALA A 407 -17.89 35.00 -16.01
CA ALA A 407 -19.14 34.26 -16.03
C ALA A 407 -19.37 33.49 -17.36
N GLN A 408 -18.43 33.55 -18.30
CA GLN A 408 -18.56 32.86 -19.58
C GLN A 408 -18.72 31.34 -19.38
N PRO A 409 -19.66 30.70 -20.10
CA PRO A 409 -19.82 29.26 -20.00
C PRO A 409 -18.59 28.55 -20.60
N PRO A 410 -18.12 27.45 -19.98
CA PRO A 410 -17.01 26.69 -20.51
C PRO A 410 -17.37 26.05 -21.85
N LYS A 411 -16.38 25.91 -22.73
CA LYS A 411 -16.57 25.27 -24.03
C LYS A 411 -16.84 23.78 -23.83
N ARG A 412 -17.89 23.26 -24.46
CA ARG A 412 -18.25 21.83 -24.41
C ARG A 412 -17.87 21.15 -25.72
N LEU A 413 -17.60 19.85 -25.66
CA LEU A 413 -17.70 18.99 -26.83
C LEU A 413 -19.13 19.03 -27.38
N GLY A 414 -19.27 18.82 -28.69
CA GLY A 414 -20.56 18.69 -29.34
C GLY A 414 -21.41 17.55 -28.77
N TRP A 415 -22.66 17.47 -29.21
CA TRP A 415 -23.59 16.44 -28.76
C TRP A 415 -23.04 15.03 -29.00
N MET A 416 -23.22 14.16 -28.01
CA MET A 416 -22.89 12.73 -28.06
C MET A 416 -23.98 11.95 -27.34
N GLN A 417 -24.25 10.73 -27.81
CA GLN A 417 -25.13 9.80 -27.12
C GLN A 417 -24.53 9.39 -25.76
N ARG A 418 -25.38 9.19 -24.74
CA ARG A 418 -24.91 8.71 -23.42
C ARG A 418 -24.47 7.25 -23.49
N ILE A 419 -23.39 6.90 -22.79
CA ILE A 419 -22.87 5.53 -22.77
C ILE A 419 -23.88 4.51 -22.22
N SER A 420 -24.79 4.93 -21.34
CA SER A 420 -25.84 4.10 -20.76
C SER A 420 -26.85 3.55 -21.77
N THR A 421 -26.80 4.03 -23.02
CA THR A 421 -27.59 3.50 -24.13
C THR A 421 -26.98 2.25 -24.76
N LEU A 422 -25.70 1.94 -24.48
CA LEU A 422 -25.10 0.67 -24.87
C LEU A 422 -25.69 -0.45 -24.03
N ARG A 423 -26.05 -1.56 -24.69
CA ARG A 423 -26.60 -2.74 -24.04
C ARG A 423 -25.62 -3.29 -23.00
N GLY A 424 -26.12 -3.60 -21.80
CA GLY A 424 -25.34 -4.23 -20.73
C GLY A 424 -24.36 -3.30 -20.01
N VAL A 425 -24.09 -2.10 -20.53
CA VAL A 425 -23.15 -1.16 -19.92
C VAL A 425 -23.81 -0.45 -18.73
N ARG A 426 -23.11 -0.42 -17.60
CA ARG A 426 -23.48 0.34 -16.40
C ARG A 426 -22.31 1.19 -15.97
N THR A 427 -22.58 2.40 -15.51
CA THR A 427 -21.51 3.32 -15.08
C THR A 427 -22.02 4.32 -14.07
N TRP A 428 -21.10 4.87 -13.29
CA TRP A 428 -21.34 5.97 -12.38
C TRP A 428 -20.09 6.85 -12.30
N LEU A 429 -20.29 8.15 -12.14
CA LEU A 429 -19.22 9.09 -11.78
C LEU A 429 -19.30 9.31 -10.28
N ASP A 430 -18.29 8.87 -9.53
CA ASP A 430 -18.23 9.11 -8.08
C ASP A 430 -17.71 10.51 -7.79
N MET A 431 -16.71 10.96 -8.55
CA MET A 431 -15.98 12.18 -8.27
C MET A 431 -15.69 13.02 -9.51
N PRO A 432 -15.81 14.35 -9.37
CA PRO A 432 -16.47 15.06 -8.28
C PRO A 432 -17.99 14.77 -8.25
N ALA A 433 -18.58 14.75 -7.05
CA ALA A 433 -20.01 14.44 -6.85
C ALA A 433 -20.97 15.50 -7.42
N GLY A 434 -20.44 16.68 -7.77
CA GLY A 434 -21.16 17.80 -8.34
C GLY A 434 -20.19 18.92 -8.69
N PRO A 435 -20.70 20.14 -8.95
CA PRO A 435 -19.85 21.31 -9.13
C PRO A 435 -18.88 21.51 -7.96
N GLN A 436 -17.60 21.65 -8.27
CA GLN A 436 -16.52 21.76 -7.28
C GLN A 436 -15.75 23.08 -7.45
N ASP A 437 -15.66 23.87 -6.39
CA ASP A 437 -14.77 25.03 -6.35
C ASP A 437 -13.37 24.58 -5.92
N LEU A 438 -12.33 25.02 -6.61
CA LEU A 438 -10.95 24.60 -6.44
C LEU A 438 -10.09 25.80 -6.05
N TYR A 439 -9.39 25.70 -4.93
CA TYR A 439 -8.57 26.76 -4.37
C TYR A 439 -7.13 26.26 -4.25
N TYR A 440 -6.33 26.42 -5.31
CA TYR A 440 -4.97 25.90 -5.31
C TYR A 440 -4.08 26.64 -4.29
N ASN A 441 -3.57 25.90 -3.31
CA ASN A 441 -2.57 26.36 -2.36
C ASN A 441 -1.21 25.66 -2.60
N PRO A 442 -0.17 26.36 -3.07
CA PRO A 442 1.15 25.75 -3.26
C PRO A 442 1.76 25.18 -1.97
N LEU A 443 1.42 25.74 -0.79
CA LEU A 443 1.85 25.15 0.47
C LEU A 443 1.14 23.83 0.80
N ALA A 444 -0.12 23.64 0.36
CA ALA A 444 -0.81 22.36 0.54
C ALA A 444 -0.17 21.25 -0.30
N HIS A 445 0.25 21.58 -1.53
CA HIS A 445 1.04 20.68 -2.37
C HIS A 445 2.38 20.30 -1.69
N ASP A 446 3.08 21.30 -1.17
CA ASP A 446 4.34 21.11 -0.44
C ASP A 446 4.17 20.30 0.85
N TRP A 447 3.07 20.54 1.58
CA TRP A 447 2.72 19.80 2.79
C TRP A 447 2.49 18.31 2.50
N ASN A 448 1.72 17.98 1.47
CA ASN A 448 1.53 16.59 1.04
C ASN A 448 2.87 15.94 0.63
N THR A 449 3.70 16.68 -0.11
CA THR A 449 5.04 16.21 -0.54
C THR A 449 5.97 15.92 0.65
N TYR A 450 5.93 16.77 1.68
CA TYR A 450 6.68 16.60 2.91
C TYR A 450 6.16 15.40 3.72
N ARG A 451 4.85 15.25 3.86
CA ARG A 451 4.22 14.11 4.53
C ARG A 451 4.64 12.78 3.92
N GLU A 452 4.68 12.68 2.60
CA GLU A 452 5.21 11.49 1.91
C GLU A 452 6.69 11.24 2.20
N SER A 453 7.48 12.31 2.36
CA SER A 453 8.90 12.17 2.70
C SER A 453 9.14 11.64 4.12
N GLN A 454 8.20 11.87 5.05
CA GLN A 454 8.27 11.28 6.39
C GLN A 454 8.08 9.76 6.34
N VAL A 455 7.09 9.28 5.59
CA VAL A 455 6.84 7.85 5.38
C VAL A 455 8.07 7.17 4.77
N TYR A 456 8.61 7.74 3.68
CA TYR A 456 9.84 7.26 3.05
C TYR A 456 11.03 7.26 4.01
N GLY A 457 11.21 8.35 4.77
CA GLY A 457 12.31 8.52 5.71
C GLY A 457 12.30 7.47 6.82
N LEU A 458 11.13 7.16 7.38
CA LEU A 458 10.99 6.14 8.41
C LEU A 458 11.25 4.73 7.86
N LEU A 459 10.68 4.38 6.70
CA LEU A 459 10.95 3.07 6.06
C LEU A 459 12.43 2.90 5.76
N LYS A 460 13.10 3.96 5.27
CA LYS A 460 14.54 3.98 5.05
C LYS A 460 15.34 3.76 6.33
N ALA A 461 14.90 4.35 7.45
CA ALA A 461 15.55 4.13 8.74
C ALA A 461 15.44 2.66 9.19
N PHE A 462 14.25 2.05 9.12
CA PHE A 462 14.07 0.63 9.42
C PHE A 462 14.93 -0.28 8.53
N HIS A 463 14.92 -0.04 7.22
CA HIS A 463 15.77 -0.75 6.28
C HIS A 463 17.26 -0.65 6.67
N GLN A 464 17.75 0.56 6.92
CA GLN A 464 19.15 0.76 7.31
C GLN A 464 19.49 0.04 8.61
N LYS A 465 18.62 0.09 9.63
CA LYS A 465 18.83 -0.61 10.90
C LYS A 465 18.89 -2.13 10.73
N ALA A 466 18.08 -2.69 9.83
CA ALA A 466 18.11 -4.11 9.52
C ALA A 466 19.40 -4.52 8.79
N VAL A 467 19.84 -3.74 7.79
CA VAL A 467 21.10 -3.97 7.08
C VAL A 467 22.31 -3.81 8.00
N ASP A 468 22.36 -2.77 8.83
CA ASP A 468 23.43 -2.55 9.81
C ASP A 468 23.52 -3.68 10.84
N ALA A 469 22.39 -4.34 11.12
CA ALA A 469 22.33 -5.51 11.99
C ALA A 469 22.71 -6.82 11.27
N GLY A 470 22.97 -6.77 9.96
CA GLY A 470 23.48 -7.87 9.15
C GLY A 470 22.42 -8.62 8.33
N LEU A 471 21.16 -8.19 8.31
CA LEU A 471 20.18 -8.83 7.42
C LEU A 471 20.52 -8.56 5.94
N PRO A 472 20.40 -9.56 5.06
CA PRO A 472 20.71 -9.42 3.64
C PRO A 472 19.75 -8.44 2.96
N ALA A 473 20.29 -7.32 2.46
CA ALA A 473 19.51 -6.24 1.85
C ALA A 473 18.63 -6.74 0.68
N GLU A 474 19.13 -7.72 -0.09
CA GLU A 474 18.41 -8.30 -1.21
C GLU A 474 17.15 -9.09 -0.82
N LYS A 475 16.99 -9.44 0.47
CA LYS A 475 15.81 -10.09 1.04
C LYS A 475 14.93 -9.16 1.88
N ILE A 476 15.24 -7.87 1.99
CA ILE A 476 14.43 -6.91 2.75
C ILE A 476 13.42 -6.25 1.81
N TYR A 477 12.13 -6.50 2.07
CA TYR A 477 11.01 -6.00 1.31
C TYR A 477 10.25 -4.93 2.10
N SER A 478 9.73 -3.92 1.41
CA SER A 478 8.69 -3.05 1.97
C SER A 478 7.40 -3.83 2.24
N HIS A 479 6.53 -3.28 3.08
CA HIS A 479 5.18 -3.78 3.33
C HIS A 479 4.22 -2.59 3.17
N GLN A 480 3.79 -2.30 1.95
CA GLN A 480 3.18 -1.00 1.64
C GLN A 480 1.87 -1.11 0.88
N ILE A 481 0.94 -0.23 1.22
CA ILE A 481 -0.33 -0.04 0.52
C ILE A 481 -0.12 0.82 -0.73
N VAL A 482 -0.73 0.41 -1.85
CA VAL A 482 -0.74 1.18 -3.11
C VAL A 482 -2.06 1.96 -3.18
N ALA A 483 -2.07 3.21 -2.72
CA ALA A 483 -3.32 3.96 -2.57
C ALA A 483 -4.05 4.21 -3.91
N ASN A 484 -3.30 4.39 -5.00
CA ASN A 484 -3.85 4.71 -6.32
C ASN A 484 -4.51 3.53 -7.04
N VAL A 485 -4.42 2.31 -6.50
CA VAL A 485 -4.96 1.10 -7.15
C VAL A 485 -6.49 1.04 -7.14
N ASN A 486 -7.13 1.83 -6.28
CA ASN A 486 -8.58 1.94 -6.19
C ASN A 486 -9.02 3.32 -6.69
N SER A 487 -10.02 3.35 -7.57
CA SER A 487 -10.44 4.61 -8.19
C SER A 487 -11.13 5.58 -7.23
N SER A 488 -11.63 5.11 -6.09
CA SER A 488 -12.33 5.97 -5.10
C SER A 488 -11.47 6.36 -3.90
N TRP A 489 -10.24 5.85 -3.78
CA TRP A 489 -9.37 6.15 -2.63
C TRP A 489 -8.68 7.50 -2.77
N ASN A 490 -8.57 8.21 -1.65
CA ASN A 490 -7.83 9.46 -1.54
C ASN A 490 -6.37 9.19 -1.12
N PRO A 491 -5.40 9.16 -2.06
CA PRO A 491 -4.01 8.87 -1.73
C PRO A 491 -3.38 9.92 -0.81
N GLN A 492 -3.90 11.14 -0.79
CA GLN A 492 -3.37 12.22 0.06
C GLN A 492 -3.56 11.92 1.54
N LEU A 493 -4.57 11.13 1.91
CA LEU A 493 -4.80 10.78 3.31
C LEU A 493 -3.65 9.91 3.85
N LEU A 494 -3.18 8.97 3.03
CA LEU A 494 -2.11 8.02 3.36
C LEU A 494 -0.71 8.60 3.16
N ALA A 495 -0.50 9.35 2.07
CA ALA A 495 0.79 9.92 1.70
C ALA A 495 1.93 8.87 1.69
N SER A 496 1.70 7.70 1.09
CA SER A 496 2.68 6.60 1.04
C SER A 496 3.37 6.41 -0.31
N ASP A 497 2.89 7.06 -1.38
CA ASP A 497 3.26 6.71 -2.77
C ASP A 497 4.78 6.69 -3.06
N LYS A 498 5.58 7.51 -2.37
CA LYS A 498 7.06 7.53 -2.52
C LYS A 498 7.76 6.26 -2.08
N THR A 499 7.09 5.34 -1.38
CA THR A 499 7.69 4.07 -0.93
C THR A 499 7.63 2.95 -1.97
N ILE A 500 6.95 3.18 -3.11
CA ILE A 500 6.69 2.18 -4.14
C ILE A 500 7.45 2.54 -5.44
N GLY A 501 8.33 1.62 -5.86
CA GLY A 501 9.12 1.77 -7.09
C GLY A 501 10.28 2.76 -7.00
N GLY A 502 11.03 2.93 -8.11
CA GLY A 502 12.17 3.86 -8.20
C GLY A 502 13.44 3.37 -7.49
N ASP A 503 14.34 4.31 -7.17
CA ASP A 503 15.61 4.08 -6.45
C ASP A 503 15.37 3.95 -4.93
N THR A 504 14.66 2.91 -4.52
CA THR A 504 14.52 2.53 -3.10
C THR A 504 15.66 1.60 -2.67
N PRO A 505 16.17 1.69 -1.43
CA PRO A 505 17.20 0.76 -0.96
C PRO A 505 16.66 -0.64 -0.62
N TRP A 506 15.33 -0.79 -0.46
CA TRP A 506 14.64 -2.06 -0.23
C TRP A 506 14.07 -2.65 -1.53
N ARG A 507 13.74 -3.95 -1.49
CA ARG A 507 12.90 -4.61 -2.51
C ARG A 507 11.45 -4.18 -2.39
N THR A 508 10.75 -4.09 -3.51
CA THR A 508 9.30 -3.76 -3.51
C THR A 508 8.49 -4.90 -2.90
N GLY A 509 7.81 -4.64 -1.79
CA GLY A 509 6.68 -5.42 -1.32
C GLY A 509 5.43 -4.55 -1.19
N VAL A 510 4.33 -5.03 -1.77
CA VAL A 510 3.07 -4.28 -1.89
C VAL A 510 1.88 -5.16 -1.52
N ASN A 511 0.95 -4.62 -0.74
CA ASN A 511 -0.24 -5.34 -0.32
C ASN A 511 -1.33 -5.28 -1.40
N MET A 512 -2.03 -6.39 -1.61
CA MET A 512 -3.01 -6.53 -2.67
C MET A 512 -4.27 -7.25 -2.21
N TYR A 513 -5.38 -6.51 -2.27
CA TYR A 513 -6.72 -6.96 -1.89
C TYR A 513 -7.73 -6.81 -3.03
N GLY A 514 -8.72 -7.68 -3.07
CA GLY A 514 -9.80 -7.58 -4.05
C GLY A 514 -9.28 -7.71 -5.49
N GLY A 515 -9.78 -6.84 -6.37
CA GLY A 515 -9.39 -6.83 -7.79
C GLY A 515 -7.92 -6.52 -8.07
N THR A 516 -7.24 -5.89 -7.11
CA THR A 516 -5.83 -5.49 -7.25
C THR A 516 -4.89 -6.67 -7.42
N THR A 517 -5.24 -7.82 -6.81
CA THR A 517 -4.54 -9.12 -6.94
C THR A 517 -4.45 -9.66 -8.37
N ASN A 518 -5.32 -9.17 -9.27
CA ASN A 518 -5.26 -9.51 -10.69
C ASN A 518 -5.78 -8.35 -11.53
N SER A 519 -5.12 -7.20 -11.42
CA SER A 519 -5.48 -5.99 -12.17
C SER A 519 -4.51 -5.72 -13.32
N GLU A 520 -5.06 -5.46 -14.52
CA GLU A 520 -4.27 -4.98 -15.65
C GLU A 520 -3.63 -3.62 -15.34
N TRP A 521 -4.35 -2.75 -14.62
CA TRP A 521 -3.83 -1.46 -14.18
C TRP A 521 -2.60 -1.64 -13.28
N MET A 522 -2.68 -2.53 -12.28
CA MET A 522 -1.57 -2.77 -11.35
C MET A 522 -0.33 -3.31 -12.08
N ARG A 523 -0.51 -4.28 -12.98
CA ARG A 523 0.60 -4.79 -13.81
C ARG A 523 1.23 -3.70 -14.68
N ASN A 524 0.42 -2.84 -15.29
CA ASN A 524 0.92 -1.72 -16.09
C ASN A 524 1.67 -0.70 -15.23
N TYR A 525 1.12 -0.35 -14.07
CA TYR A 525 1.74 0.56 -13.11
C TYR A 525 3.12 0.05 -12.68
N MET A 526 3.21 -1.21 -12.24
CA MET A 526 4.48 -1.83 -11.83
C MET A 526 5.51 -1.84 -12.96
N ARG A 527 5.11 -2.17 -14.19
CA ARG A 527 6.01 -2.11 -15.36
C ARG A 527 6.49 -0.70 -15.67
N GLN A 528 5.59 0.30 -15.61
CA GLN A 528 5.93 1.70 -15.90
C GLN A 528 6.97 2.26 -14.94
N ILE A 529 6.94 1.83 -13.67
CA ILE A 529 7.92 2.25 -12.65
C ILE A 529 9.08 1.26 -12.48
N GLY A 530 9.25 0.32 -13.44
CA GLY A 530 10.42 -0.55 -13.52
C GLY A 530 10.46 -1.74 -12.56
N ILE A 531 9.34 -2.08 -11.89
CA ILE A 531 9.29 -3.22 -10.97
C ILE A 531 9.15 -4.51 -11.76
N THR A 532 10.17 -5.36 -11.67
CA THR A 532 10.26 -6.67 -12.35
C THR A 532 10.43 -7.84 -11.39
N SER A 533 10.73 -7.57 -10.11
CA SER A 533 10.78 -8.53 -9.02
C SER A 533 10.24 -7.86 -7.75
N TYR A 534 9.36 -8.57 -7.04
CA TYR A 534 8.63 -8.00 -5.91
C TYR A 534 8.07 -9.11 -4.99
N GLY A 535 7.65 -8.73 -3.80
CA GLY A 535 6.87 -9.55 -2.89
C GLY A 535 5.44 -9.03 -2.75
N VAL A 536 4.52 -9.87 -2.29
CA VAL A 536 3.16 -9.45 -1.90
C VAL A 536 2.93 -9.83 -0.43
N PRO A 537 3.29 -8.98 0.53
CA PRO A 537 3.23 -9.27 1.97
C PRO A 537 1.82 -9.54 2.50
N GLU A 538 0.80 -9.06 1.80
CA GLU A 538 -0.60 -9.42 2.04
C GLU A 538 -1.32 -9.60 0.71
N PHE A 539 -1.93 -10.78 0.52
CA PHE A 539 -2.62 -11.14 -0.71
C PHE A 539 -3.97 -11.77 -0.38
N ASN A 540 -5.08 -11.13 -0.80
CA ASN A 540 -6.39 -11.75 -0.75
C ASN A 540 -7.30 -11.26 -1.90
N PRO A 541 -7.65 -12.12 -2.87
CA PRO A 541 -8.46 -11.71 -4.02
C PRO A 541 -9.90 -11.29 -3.72
N GLN A 542 -10.47 -11.70 -2.59
CA GLN A 542 -11.83 -11.35 -2.12
C GLN A 542 -12.92 -11.52 -3.22
N GLN A 543 -12.87 -12.61 -4.00
CA GLN A 543 -13.70 -12.83 -5.19
C GLN A 543 -14.38 -14.20 -5.19
N TRP A 544 -15.71 -14.23 -5.12
CA TRP A 544 -16.51 -15.48 -5.15
C TRP A 544 -17.36 -15.70 -6.40
N LYS A 545 -17.58 -14.67 -7.24
CA LYS A 545 -18.55 -14.70 -8.36
C LYS A 545 -18.03 -15.36 -9.63
N ARG A 546 -16.71 -15.58 -9.75
CA ARG A 546 -16.09 -16.25 -10.90
C ARG A 546 -15.24 -17.42 -10.43
N GLU A 547 -15.46 -18.60 -11.00
CA GLU A 547 -14.62 -19.75 -10.77
C GLU A 547 -13.19 -19.52 -11.29
N GLY A 548 -12.20 -20.05 -10.57
CA GLY A 548 -10.78 -19.95 -10.92
C GLY A 548 -10.15 -18.54 -10.78
N ALA A 549 -10.87 -17.55 -10.23
CA ALA A 549 -10.33 -16.20 -10.06
C ALA A 549 -9.06 -16.17 -9.19
N HIS A 550 -9.05 -16.95 -8.10
CA HIS A 550 -7.92 -17.05 -7.17
C HIS A 550 -6.68 -17.67 -7.83
N LEU A 551 -6.84 -18.81 -8.51
CA LEU A 551 -5.74 -19.48 -9.20
C LEU A 551 -5.13 -18.56 -10.28
N LYS A 552 -5.97 -17.91 -11.09
CA LYS A 552 -5.51 -16.93 -12.10
C LYS A 552 -4.78 -15.74 -11.48
N ALA A 553 -5.20 -15.28 -10.30
CA ALA A 553 -4.50 -14.22 -9.59
C ALA A 553 -3.09 -14.68 -9.20
N MET A 554 -2.96 -15.84 -8.54
CA MET A 554 -1.64 -16.37 -8.17
C MET A 554 -0.75 -16.66 -9.39
N GLN A 555 -1.31 -17.22 -10.46
CA GLN A 555 -0.60 -17.43 -11.73
C GLN A 555 -0.14 -16.11 -12.35
N SER A 556 -0.98 -15.06 -12.33
CA SER A 556 -0.55 -13.73 -12.78
C SER A 556 0.66 -13.25 -11.98
N HIS A 557 0.72 -13.48 -10.67
CA HIS A 557 1.87 -13.09 -9.84
C HIS A 557 3.11 -13.93 -10.11
N TYR A 558 2.92 -15.24 -10.30
CA TYR A 558 3.96 -16.11 -10.85
C TYR A 558 4.46 -15.51 -12.16
N ASP A 559 3.66 -15.37 -13.21
CA ASP A 559 4.12 -14.91 -14.53
C ASP A 559 4.82 -13.53 -14.55
N ASN A 560 4.51 -12.65 -13.59
CA ASN A 560 5.03 -11.27 -13.57
C ASN A 560 6.22 -11.04 -12.62
N GLY A 561 6.80 -12.09 -12.03
CA GLY A 561 8.07 -11.98 -11.29
C GLY A 561 7.94 -11.83 -9.78
N ALA A 562 6.80 -12.20 -9.18
CA ALA A 562 6.70 -12.27 -7.72
C ALA A 562 7.67 -13.32 -7.16
N THR A 563 8.38 -12.96 -6.10
CA THR A 563 9.23 -13.87 -5.30
C THR A 563 8.38 -14.65 -4.31
N PHE A 564 7.43 -13.98 -3.67
CA PHE A 564 6.47 -14.59 -2.77
C PHE A 564 5.13 -13.85 -2.81
N ILE A 565 4.07 -14.56 -2.45
CA ILE A 565 2.79 -13.97 -2.07
C ILE A 565 2.39 -14.52 -0.71
N SER A 566 1.77 -13.69 0.12
CA SER A 566 1.34 -14.07 1.46
C SER A 566 -0.18 -14.05 1.58
N PRO A 567 -0.86 -15.19 1.33
CA PRO A 567 -2.29 -15.33 1.55
C PRO A 567 -2.71 -14.90 2.97
N TYR A 568 -3.62 -13.93 3.07
CA TYR A 568 -4.13 -13.45 4.36
C TYR A 568 -5.54 -14.03 4.60
N TYR A 569 -5.76 -14.93 5.56
CA TYR A 569 -4.80 -15.57 6.49
C TYR A 569 -5.35 -16.92 6.96
N PHE A 570 -4.53 -17.75 7.61
CA PHE A 570 -4.97 -18.96 8.33
C PHE A 570 -4.93 -18.74 9.84
N SER A 571 -5.92 -19.24 10.57
CA SER A 571 -5.96 -19.15 12.03
C SER A 571 -5.74 -20.49 12.70
N LEU A 572 -4.74 -20.57 13.58
CA LEU A 572 -4.55 -21.68 14.52
C LEU A 572 -5.14 -21.37 15.91
N ILE A 573 -5.83 -20.22 16.05
CA ILE A 573 -6.48 -19.83 17.29
C ILE A 573 -7.70 -20.73 17.51
N PRO A 574 -7.84 -21.39 18.68
CA PRO A 574 -9.01 -22.21 18.93
C PRO A 574 -10.30 -21.42 18.80
N ALA A 575 -11.30 -21.96 18.10
CA ALA A 575 -12.57 -21.27 17.80
C ALA A 575 -13.27 -20.67 19.03
N ARG A 576 -13.10 -21.27 20.22
CA ARG A 576 -13.64 -20.75 21.50
C ARG A 576 -13.08 -19.38 21.90
N LEU A 577 -11.92 -19.00 21.38
CA LEU A 577 -11.22 -17.74 21.59
C LEU A 577 -11.25 -16.84 20.36
N GLY A 578 -11.86 -17.31 19.27
CA GLY A 578 -12.07 -16.50 18.08
C GLY A 578 -12.91 -15.29 18.41
N ALA A 579 -12.62 -14.16 17.74
CA ALA A 579 -13.45 -12.98 17.85
C ALA A 579 -14.85 -13.23 17.27
N ALA A 580 -15.84 -12.44 17.72
CA ALA A 580 -17.14 -12.36 17.06
C ALA A 580 -16.96 -12.00 15.57
N GLU A 581 -17.96 -12.27 14.73
CA GLU A 581 -17.84 -11.98 13.29
C GLU A 581 -17.50 -10.50 13.00
N HIS A 582 -16.42 -10.26 12.26
CA HIS A 582 -16.00 -8.93 11.78
C HIS A 582 -15.34 -9.03 10.40
N GLY A 583 -15.06 -7.89 9.75
CA GLY A 583 -14.60 -7.88 8.36
C GLY A 583 -13.31 -8.66 8.07
N VAL A 584 -12.44 -8.85 9.08
CA VAL A 584 -11.20 -9.64 8.93
C VAL A 584 -11.46 -11.14 8.90
N ASN A 585 -12.30 -11.69 9.77
CA ASN A 585 -12.50 -13.14 9.79
C ASN A 585 -13.29 -13.68 8.57
N ARG A 586 -13.92 -12.79 7.78
CA ARG A 586 -14.42 -13.14 6.43
C ARG A 586 -13.31 -13.60 5.48
N MET A 587 -12.09 -13.13 5.68
CA MET A 587 -10.90 -13.46 4.89
C MET A 587 -10.15 -14.70 5.39
N GLU A 588 -10.56 -15.28 6.52
CA GLU A 588 -9.92 -16.47 7.08
C GLU A 588 -10.03 -17.64 6.07
N LEU A 589 -8.88 -18.18 5.69
CA LEU A 589 -8.76 -19.24 4.71
C LEU A 589 -9.02 -20.58 5.39
N SER A 590 -10.12 -21.21 5.01
CA SER A 590 -10.47 -22.56 5.44
C SER A 590 -11.37 -23.22 4.39
N PRO A 591 -11.41 -24.56 4.31
CA PRO A 591 -12.30 -25.25 3.39
C PRO A 591 -13.79 -24.95 3.65
N ASP A 592 -14.13 -24.48 4.86
CA ASP A 592 -15.51 -24.27 5.33
C ASP A 592 -15.94 -22.79 5.38
N ASN A 593 -15.09 -21.85 4.97
CA ASN A 593 -15.42 -20.42 4.95
C ASN A 593 -15.69 -19.90 3.53
N PRO A 594 -16.96 -19.85 3.06
CA PRO A 594 -17.28 -19.35 1.72
C PRO A 594 -17.24 -17.81 1.62
N LYS A 595 -17.08 -17.10 2.74
CA LYS A 595 -17.17 -15.63 2.76
C LYS A 595 -16.02 -15.03 1.97
N ASP A 596 -16.34 -14.03 1.16
CA ASP A 596 -15.41 -13.37 0.24
C ASP A 596 -14.58 -14.32 -0.65
N GLY A 597 -15.00 -15.58 -0.83
CA GLY A 597 -14.29 -16.58 -1.64
C GLY A 597 -13.15 -17.32 -0.94
N SER A 598 -13.05 -17.25 0.39
CA SER A 598 -11.93 -17.83 1.16
C SER A 598 -11.76 -19.35 0.97
N ASP A 599 -12.84 -20.13 0.90
CA ASP A 599 -12.79 -21.58 0.61
C ASP A 599 -12.26 -21.88 -0.80
N LYS A 600 -12.63 -21.06 -1.78
CA LYS A 600 -12.12 -21.16 -3.15
C LYS A 600 -10.65 -20.76 -3.21
N PHE A 601 -10.22 -19.80 -2.39
CA PHE A 601 -8.82 -19.42 -2.32
C PHE A 601 -7.98 -20.53 -1.67
N TYR A 602 -8.45 -21.13 -0.57
CA TYR A 602 -7.85 -22.33 0.02
C TYR A 602 -7.63 -23.43 -1.02
N LYS A 603 -8.69 -23.80 -1.77
CA LYS A 603 -8.61 -24.83 -2.82
C LYS A 603 -7.61 -24.45 -3.92
N ALA A 604 -7.57 -23.18 -4.31
CA ALA A 604 -6.64 -22.72 -5.34
C ALA A 604 -5.17 -22.80 -4.88
N ILE A 605 -4.87 -22.56 -3.60
CA ILE A 605 -3.52 -22.75 -3.04
C ILE A 605 -3.08 -24.21 -3.19
N VAL A 606 -3.94 -25.14 -2.75
CA VAL A 606 -3.69 -26.59 -2.86
C VAL A 606 -3.51 -27.01 -4.33
N GLU A 607 -4.34 -26.49 -5.23
CA GLU A 607 -4.25 -26.77 -6.67
C GLU A 607 -2.94 -26.26 -7.27
N PHE A 608 -2.51 -25.04 -6.90
CA PHE A 608 -1.33 -24.42 -7.49
C PHE A 608 -0.02 -25.06 -6.99
N ALA A 609 0.01 -25.48 -5.72
CA ALA A 609 1.16 -26.17 -5.12
C ALA A 609 1.40 -27.58 -5.69
N ARG A 610 0.42 -28.18 -6.38
CA ARG A 610 0.57 -29.50 -7.01
C ARG A 610 1.29 -29.47 -8.37
N GLN A 611 1.58 -28.29 -8.92
CA GLN A 611 2.05 -28.11 -10.30
C GLN A 611 3.56 -28.25 -10.49
#